data_AF-A0A088GGK7-F1
#
_entry.id   AF-A0A088GGK7-F1
#
_cell.length_a   1.000
_cell.length_b   1.000
_cell.length_c   1.000
_cell.angle_alpha   90.00
_cell.angle_beta   90.00
_cell.angle_gamma   90.00
#
_symmetry.space_group_name_H-M   'P 1'
#
loop_
_entity.id
_entity.type
_entity.pdbx_description
1 polymer ?
#
loop_
_entity_poly.entity_id
_entity_poly.type
_entity_poly.pdbx_seq_one_letter_code
_entity_poly.pdbx_strand_id
1 'polypeptide(L)' 'MAEKLVIQAKNKTSNGLNPVFVSAETHGQIKALAAETGNSIKDLTEAFLQFALANNVVKSSPDGKTPN' A
#
# COMPACT_ATOMS: atom_id res chain seq x y z
N MET A 1 -17.07 42.80 17.31
CA MET A 1 -15.92 41.89 17.12
C MET A 1 -16.22 41.04 15.89
N ALA A 2 -15.30 40.91 14.94
CA ALA A 2 -15.56 40.18 13.69
C ALA A 2 -15.23 38.69 13.86
N GLU A 3 -16.20 37.82 13.63
CA GLU A 3 -16.05 36.38 13.65
C GLU A 3 -15.16 35.93 12.48
N LYS A 4 -14.20 35.03 12.75
CA LYS A 4 -13.26 34.52 11.75
C LYS A 4 -13.39 33.01 11.60
N LEU A 5 -13.43 32.55 10.36
CA LEU A 5 -13.35 31.14 10.01
C LEU A 5 -11.91 30.65 10.19
N VAL A 6 -11.69 29.71 11.12
CA VAL A 6 -10.40 29.06 11.32
C VAL A 6 -10.43 27.70 10.60
N ILE A 7 -9.73 27.61 9.48
CA ILE A 7 -9.51 26.33 8.80
C ILE A 7 -8.21 25.73 9.35
N GLN A 8 -8.33 24.66 10.11
CA GLN A 8 -7.19 23.93 10.64
C GLN A 8 -6.70 22.91 9.61
N ALA A 9 -5.50 23.12 9.08
CA ALA A 9 -4.86 22.14 8.21
C ALA A 9 -4.65 20.82 8.96
N LYS A 10 -5.02 19.70 8.34
CA LYS A 10 -4.78 18.36 8.92
C LYS A 10 -3.27 18.11 8.98
N ASN A 11 -2.73 18.08 10.20
CA ASN A 11 -1.35 17.67 10.46
C ASN A 11 -1.26 16.14 10.46
N LYS A 12 -1.49 15.50 9.31
CA LYS A 12 -1.18 14.08 9.11
C LYS A 12 -0.14 13.95 8.01
N THR A 13 1.09 14.36 8.35
CA THR A 13 2.29 13.81 7.73
C THR A 13 2.43 12.37 8.22
N SER A 14 1.89 11.41 7.46
CA SER A 14 2.36 10.03 7.54
C SER A 14 3.78 9.98 6.96
N ASN A 15 4.74 10.57 7.66
CA ASN A 15 6.15 10.69 7.26
C ASN A 15 7.00 9.49 7.72
N GLY A 16 6.36 8.43 8.21
CA GLY A 16 7.04 7.16 8.48
C GLY A 16 7.27 6.38 7.20
N LEU A 17 8.50 5.91 6.99
CA LEU A 17 8.73 4.76 6.12
C LEU A 17 8.08 3.54 6.78
N ASN A 18 7.15 2.89 6.09
CA ASN A 18 6.55 1.64 6.52
C ASN A 18 7.21 0.51 5.74
N PRO A 19 8.26 -0.15 6.28
CA PRO A 19 8.93 -1.23 5.57
C PRO A 19 8.00 -2.44 5.44
N VAL A 20 7.91 -2.97 4.22
CA VAL A 20 7.23 -4.24 3.93
C VAL A 20 8.28 -5.24 3.51
N PHE A 21 8.29 -6.40 4.16
CA PHE A 21 9.21 -7.48 3.81
C PHE A 21 8.65 -8.26 2.62
N VAL A 22 9.41 -8.26 1.52
CA VAL A 22 9.11 -9.03 0.30
C VAL A 22 10.36 -9.76 -0.17
N SER A 23 10.21 -10.75 -1.05
CA SER A 23 11.35 -11.42 -1.65
C SER A 23 12.16 -10.46 -2.54
N ALA A 24 13.44 -10.77 -2.73
CA ALA A 24 14.30 -9.99 -3.63
C ALA A 24 13.78 -9.99 -5.08
N GLU A 25 13.16 -11.09 -5.51
CA GLU A 25 12.55 -11.22 -6.84
C GLU A 25 11.36 -10.25 -7.00
N THR A 26 10.41 -10.26 -6.06
CA THR A 26 9.24 -9.37 -6.09
C THR A 26 9.66 -7.91 -6.03
N HIS A 27 10.62 -7.56 -5.15
CA HIS A 27 11.17 -6.21 -5.09
C HIS A 27 11.81 -5.79 -6.43
N GLY A 28 12.55 -6.71 -7.08
CA GLY A 28 13.14 -6.49 -8.40
C GLY A 28 12.10 -6.19 -9.47
N GLN A 29 11.00 -6.94 -9.50
CA GLN A 29 9.89 -6.73 -10.44
C GLN A 29 9.22 -5.36 -10.25
N ILE A 30 8.92 -4.98 -9.00
CA ILE A 30 8.31 -3.68 -8.70
C ILE A 30 9.26 -2.54 -9.09
N LYS A 31 10.57 -2.69 -8.84
CA LYS A 31 11.57 -1.69 -9.20
C LYS A 31 11.70 -1.51 -10.72
N ALA A 32 11.67 -2.61 -11.49
CA ALA A 32 11.70 -2.54 -12.96
C ALA A 32 10.47 -1.79 -13.49
N LEU A 33 9.29 -2.13 -12.98
CA LEU A 33 8.04 -1.49 -13.38
C LEU A 33 7.95 0.00 -12.97
N ALA A 34 8.54 0.36 -11.83
CA ALA A 34 8.70 1.76 -11.43
C ALA A 34 9.56 2.53 -12.44
N ALA A 35 10.66 1.94 -12.91
CA ALA A 35 11.52 2.55 -13.92
C ALA A 35 10.82 2.69 -15.29
N GLU A 36 10.02 1.70 -15.69
CA GLU A 36 9.28 1.71 -16.96
C GLU A 36 8.13 2.72 -16.98
N THR A 37 7.43 2.89 -15.85
CA THR A 37 6.20 3.71 -15.79
C THR A 37 6.42 5.11 -15.22
N GLY A 38 7.57 5.37 -14.61
CA GLY A 38 7.87 6.62 -13.90
C GLY A 38 7.14 6.78 -12.57
N ASN A 39 6.39 5.78 -12.11
CA ASN A 39 5.71 5.81 -10.82
C ASN A 39 6.67 5.46 -9.68
N SER A 40 6.36 5.94 -8.46
CA SER A 40 7.12 5.55 -7.29
C SER A 40 6.84 4.09 -6.90
N ILE A 41 7.85 3.40 -6.34
CA ILE A 41 7.69 2.03 -5.80
C ILE A 41 6.56 1.99 -4.77
N LYS A 42 6.43 3.04 -3.95
CA LYS A 42 5.35 3.15 -2.95
C LYS A 42 3.98 3.14 -3.62
N ASP A 43 3.76 3.98 -4.63
CA ASP A 43 2.45 4.12 -5.27
C ASP A 43 2.06 2.86 -6.03
N LEU A 44 3.02 2.22 -6.72
CA LEU A 44 2.82 0.93 -7.36
C LEU A 44 2.48 -0.17 -6.35
N THR A 45 3.25 -0.26 -5.27
CA THR A 45 3.03 -1.27 -4.22
C THR A 45 1.65 -1.09 -3.58
N GLU A 46 1.27 0.15 -3.27
CA GLU A 46 -0.05 0.48 -2.72
C GLU A 46 -1.17 0.08 -3.69
N ALA A 47 -1.04 0.41 -4.98
CA ALA A 47 -2.02 0.04 -6.00
C ALA A 47 -2.18 -1.49 -6.14
N PHE A 48 -1.07 -2.25 -6.12
CA PHE A 48 -1.11 -3.71 -6.16
C PHE A 48 -1.78 -4.31 -4.94
N LEU A 49 -1.46 -3.81 -3.74
CA LEU A 49 -2.07 -4.27 -2.50
C LEU A 49 -3.56 -3.97 -2.47
N GLN A 50 -3.98 -2.78 -2.89
CA GLN A 50 -5.39 -2.41 -2.97
C GLN A 50 -6.15 -3.32 -3.95
N PHE A 51 -5.57 -3.59 -5.13
CA PHE A 51 -6.16 -4.52 -6.08
C PHE A 51 -6.27 -5.93 -5.50
N ALA A 52 -5.21 -6.44 -4.87
CA ALA A 52 -5.20 -7.77 -4.26
C ALA A 52 -6.22 -7.89 -3.13
N LEU A 53 -6.35 -6.87 -2.27
CA LEU A 53 -7.35 -6.84 -1.19
C LEU A 53 -8.79 -6.83 -1.73
N ALA A 54 -9.03 -6.11 -2.83
CA ALA A 54 -10.36 -6.05 -3.45
C ALA A 54 -10.74 -7.32 -4.22
N ASN A 55 -9.76 -8.11 -4.66
CA ASN A 55 -9.97 -9.26 -5.56
C ASN A 55 -9.48 -10.59 -4.99
N ASN A 56 -9.17 -10.67 -3.68
CA ASN A 56 -8.77 -11.93 -3.08
C ASN A 56 -9.94 -12.91 -3.02
N VAL A 57 -9.62 -14.19 -3.19
CA VAL A 57 -10.53 -15.30 -2.92
C VAL A 57 -9.85 -16.17 -1.88
N VAL A 58 -10.37 -16.15 -0.66
CA VAL A 58 -9.88 -17.00 0.42
C VAL A 58 -10.40 -18.41 0.18
N LYS A 59 -9.50 -19.33 -0.18
CA LYS A 59 -9.81 -20.76 -0.20
C LYS A 59 -9.29 -21.38 1.08
N SER A 60 -10.15 -22.14 1.76
CA SER A 60 -9.74 -22.93 2.91
C SER A 60 -8.67 -23.96 2.51
N SER A 61 -7.74 -24.25 3.42
CA SER A 61 -6.84 -25.40 3.25
C SER A 61 -7.69 -26.68 3.10
N PRO A 62 -7.23 -27.71 2.36
CA PRO A 62 -7.93 -29.00 2.27
C PRO A 62 -8.27 -29.61 3.64
N ASP A 63 -7.51 -29.22 4.67
CA ASP A 63 -7.61 -29.68 6.06
C ASP A 63 -8.55 -28.82 6.93
N GLY A 64 -9.26 -27.85 6.34
CA GLY A 64 -10.25 -27.00 7.03
C GLY A 64 -9.66 -25.96 8.00
N LYS A 65 -8.35 -25.89 8.14
CA LYS A 65 -7.69 -24.86 8.95
C LYS A 65 -7.55 -23.57 8.14
N THR A 66 -8.04 -22.46 8.69
CA THR A 66 -7.61 -21.12 8.27
C THR A 66 -6.12 -20.96 8.59
N PRO A 67 -5.27 -20.52 7.65
CA PRO A 67 -3.89 -20.14 7.97
C PRO A 67 -3.94 -19.03 9.02
N ASN A 68 -3.20 -19.22 10.12
CA ASN A 68 -3.00 -18.19 11.15
C ASN A 68 -2.17 -17.02 10.62
#